data_AF-A0A345YBZ8-F1
#
_entry.id   AF-A0A345YBZ8-F1
#
_cell.length_a   1.000
_cell.length_b   1.000
_cell.length_c   1.000
_cell.angle_alpha   90.00
_cell.angle_beta   90.00
_cell.angle_gamma   90.00
#
_symmetry.space_group_name_H-M   'P 1'
#
loop_
_entity.id
_entity.type
_entity.pdbx_description
1 polymer ?
#
loop_
_entity_poly.entity_id
_entity_poly.type
_entity_poly.pdbx_seq_one_letter_code
_entity_poly.pdbx_strand_id
1 'polypeptide(L)'
;MSQGRDMTGLTSIVAVGLDGAIGIENRLPWSLKSDLRFFKQTTKGGVVLMGRKTYDSLGSCLPHRENIVLSHTPSLFPPHEGCHHVHSISEALALRTRWRTKHAYVIGGAQTYAQFAPFVDRYLITIVQAKFPDADAFFDQSILGDESLWARKELEVERVVAQGADEFEFQVFELRHKEAMDVAARRNALVSEHQERNHLHKPKRPLARGRSTTESGELRLFA
;
A
#
# COMPACT_ATOMS: atom_id res chain seq x y z
N MET A 1 -14.58 22.40 -11.39
CA MET A 1 -13.85 21.13 -11.61
C MET A 1 -12.70 21.07 -10.60
N SER A 2 -12.91 20.35 -9.49
CA SER A 2 -11.89 20.21 -8.43
C SER A 2 -11.03 18.99 -8.77
N GLN A 3 -9.85 19.22 -9.34
CA GLN A 3 -8.80 18.20 -9.45
C GLN A 3 -8.42 17.81 -8.02
N GLY A 4 -8.86 16.62 -7.60
CA GLY A 4 -8.70 16.13 -6.23
C GLY A 4 -7.23 15.91 -5.91
N ARG A 5 -6.62 16.88 -5.22
CA ARG A 5 -5.26 16.75 -4.68
C ARG A 5 -5.30 15.65 -3.60
N ASP A 6 -4.65 14.52 -3.87
CA ASP A 6 -4.36 13.52 -2.83
C ASP A 6 -3.42 14.17 -1.82
N MET A 7 -3.98 14.60 -0.68
CA MET A 7 -3.23 15.30 0.38
C MET A 7 -2.53 14.34 1.34
N THR A 8 -2.61 13.02 1.12
CA THR A 8 -1.98 12.02 1.99
C THR A 8 -0.76 11.40 1.32
N GLY A 9 0.42 11.63 1.90
CA GLY A 9 1.67 11.02 1.48
C GLY A 9 1.61 9.49 1.50
N LEU A 10 2.55 8.84 0.81
CA LEU A 10 2.69 7.39 0.80
C LEU A 10 3.92 7.04 1.63
N THR A 11 3.68 6.39 2.76
CA THR A 11 4.74 5.97 3.68
C THR A 11 5.13 4.52 3.39
N SER A 12 6.41 4.18 3.38
CA SER A 12 6.87 2.80 3.50
C SER A 12 7.30 2.55 4.94
N ILE A 13 6.84 1.46 5.54
CA ILE A 13 7.24 1.06 6.89
C ILE A 13 7.93 -0.31 6.82
N VAL A 14 9.16 -0.40 7.29
CA VAL A 14 10.02 -1.57 7.11
C VAL A 14 10.95 -1.75 8.30
N ALA A 15 11.13 -3.00 8.74
CA ALA A 15 12.19 -3.39 9.66
C ALA A 15 13.28 -4.15 8.86
N VAL A 16 14.55 -3.80 9.07
CA VAL A 16 15.67 -4.27 8.25
C VAL A 16 16.90 -4.55 9.11
N GLY A 17 17.58 -5.66 8.83
CA GLY A 17 18.90 -5.98 9.41
C GLY A 17 20.02 -5.12 8.83
N LEU A 18 21.20 -5.15 9.45
CA LEU A 18 22.37 -4.37 9.01
C LEU A 18 22.85 -4.74 7.60
N ASP A 19 22.57 -5.97 7.16
CA ASP A 19 22.85 -6.52 5.83
C ASP A 19 21.68 -6.39 4.84
N GLY A 20 20.63 -5.66 5.21
CA GLY A 20 19.44 -5.50 4.38
C GLY A 20 18.41 -6.61 4.54
N ALA A 21 18.66 -7.62 5.38
CA ALA A 21 17.73 -8.74 5.58
C ALA A 21 16.36 -8.26 6.06
N ILE A 22 15.29 -8.82 5.51
CA ILE A 22 13.90 -8.58 5.93
C ILE A 22 13.06 -9.86 6.04
N GLY A 23 13.60 -11.02 5.65
CA GLY A 23 12.88 -12.29 5.72
C GLY A 23 13.75 -13.53 5.53
N ILE A 24 13.31 -14.61 6.17
CA ILE A 24 13.76 -15.99 5.98
C ILE A 24 12.50 -16.85 5.85
N GLU A 25 12.38 -17.63 4.78
CA GLU A 25 11.26 -18.57 4.57
C GLU A 25 9.88 -17.91 4.76
N ASN A 26 9.73 -16.69 4.23
CA ASN A 26 8.50 -15.88 4.35
C ASN A 26 8.12 -15.52 5.79
N ARG A 27 9.07 -15.45 6.72
CA ARG A 27 8.90 -14.97 8.10
C ARG A 27 9.96 -13.92 8.43
N LEU A 28 9.72 -13.10 9.44
CA LEU A 28 10.76 -12.21 9.96
C LEU A 28 11.87 -13.05 10.62
N PRO A 29 13.16 -12.71 10.42
CA PRO A 29 14.28 -13.43 11.04
C PRO A 29 14.39 -13.25 12.56
N TRP A 30 13.55 -12.38 13.14
CA TRP A 30 13.60 -11.95 14.53
C TRP A 30 12.20 -11.80 15.13
N SER A 31 12.15 -11.83 16.46
CA SER A 31 10.99 -11.47 17.26
C SER A 31 11.21 -10.14 17.98
N LEU A 32 10.63 -9.07 17.42
CA LEU A 32 10.66 -7.72 18.00
C LEU A 32 9.23 -7.26 18.30
N LYS A 33 8.70 -7.61 19.48
CA LYS A 33 7.34 -7.25 19.92
C LYS A 33 7.12 -5.74 19.98
N SER A 34 8.14 -4.97 20.31
CA SER A 34 8.05 -3.52 20.42
C SER A 34 7.97 -2.86 19.05
N ASP A 35 8.75 -3.33 18.08
CA ASP A 35 8.61 -2.93 16.67
C ASP A 35 7.24 -3.34 16.10
N LEU A 36 6.77 -4.57 16.40
CA LEU A 36 5.44 -5.01 15.99
C LEU A 36 4.33 -4.14 16.59
N ARG A 37 4.48 -3.68 17.84
CA ARG A 37 3.55 -2.73 18.49
C ARG A 37 3.59 -1.39 17.77
N PHE A 38 4.77 -0.86 17.46
CA PHE A 38 4.96 0.36 16.70
C PHE A 38 4.29 0.26 15.32
N PHE A 39 4.51 -0.82 14.57
CA PHE A 39 3.86 -1.09 13.29
C PHE A 39 2.33 -1.11 13.42
N LYS A 40 1.80 -1.83 14.41
CA LYS A 40 0.35 -1.94 14.65
C LYS A 40 -0.28 -0.58 14.97
N GLN A 41 0.34 0.21 15.84
CA GLN A 41 -0.16 1.54 16.22
C GLN A 41 -0.08 2.50 15.05
N THR A 42 1.03 2.51 14.34
CA THR A 42 1.30 3.42 13.21
C THR A 42 0.35 3.17 12.05
N THR A 43 0.07 1.91 11.71
CA THR A 43 -0.75 1.56 10.53
C THR A 43 -2.25 1.48 10.81
N LYS A 44 -2.67 1.57 12.08
CA LYS A 44 -4.06 1.37 12.49
C LYS A 44 -5.00 2.34 11.78
N GLY A 45 -6.12 1.84 11.26
CA GLY A 45 -7.13 2.66 10.57
C GLY A 45 -6.72 3.16 9.19
N GLY A 46 -5.48 2.90 8.76
CA GLY A 46 -4.94 3.30 7.47
C GLY A 46 -5.24 2.33 6.33
N VAL A 47 -4.61 2.61 5.19
CA VAL A 47 -4.51 1.71 4.03
C VAL A 47 -3.14 1.05 4.08
N VAL A 48 -3.08 -0.28 3.96
CA VAL A 48 -1.82 -1.04 3.88
C VAL A 48 -1.70 -1.69 2.50
N LEU A 49 -0.55 -1.51 1.87
CA LEU A 49 -0.22 -2.07 0.56
C LEU A 49 0.86 -3.13 0.75
N MET A 50 0.58 -4.35 0.31
CA MET A 50 1.49 -5.48 0.47
C MET A 50 1.52 -6.38 -0.76
N GLY A 51 2.61 -7.13 -0.93
CA GLY A 51 2.68 -8.21 -1.91
C GLY A 51 2.03 -9.49 -1.41
N ARG A 52 1.68 -10.39 -2.33
CA ARG A 52 1.08 -11.70 -2.03
C ARG A 52 1.87 -12.50 -0.99
N LYS A 53 3.19 -12.61 -1.11
CA LYS A 53 4.01 -13.38 -0.15
C LYS A 53 3.89 -12.84 1.29
N THR A 54 3.88 -11.52 1.44
CA THR A 54 3.68 -10.86 2.74
C THR A 54 2.28 -11.12 3.28
N TYR A 55 1.25 -11.08 2.43
CA TYR A 55 -0.09 -11.48 2.82
C TYR A 55 -0.12 -12.93 3.33
N ASP A 56 0.51 -13.88 2.61
CA ASP A 56 0.57 -15.28 3.02
C ASP A 56 1.31 -15.46 4.35
N SER A 57 2.37 -14.68 4.59
CA SER A 57 3.13 -14.66 5.86
C SER A 57 2.27 -14.23 7.04
N LEU A 58 1.43 -13.21 6.83
CA LEU A 58 0.49 -12.70 7.82
C LEU A 58 -0.71 -13.65 8.03
N GLY A 59 -1.00 -14.53 7.07
CA GLY A 59 -2.09 -15.50 7.07
C GLY A 59 -3.49 -14.91 6.87
N SER A 60 -3.64 -13.58 6.98
CA SER A 60 -4.91 -12.89 6.77
C SER A 60 -4.72 -11.40 6.54
N CYS A 61 -5.77 -10.75 6.02
CA CYS A 61 -5.84 -9.30 5.95
C CYS A 61 -5.80 -8.70 7.35
N LEU A 62 -5.05 -7.61 7.50
CA LEU A 62 -4.82 -6.97 8.78
C LEU A 62 -6.11 -6.28 9.28
N PRO A 63 -6.59 -6.56 10.50
CA PRO A 63 -7.87 -6.03 10.98
C PRO A 63 -7.82 -4.51 11.14
N HIS A 64 -9.00 -3.89 10.99
CA HIS A 64 -9.22 -2.44 11.08
C HIS A 64 -8.36 -1.59 10.14
N ARG A 65 -7.99 -2.16 8.98
CA ARG A 65 -7.22 -1.52 7.91
C ARG A 65 -7.84 -1.86 6.56
N GLU A 66 -7.65 -0.98 5.59
CA GLU A 66 -7.91 -1.29 4.19
C GLU A 66 -6.67 -1.97 3.63
N ASN A 67 -6.77 -3.24 3.29
CA ASN A 67 -5.65 -4.03 2.79
C ASN A 67 -5.71 -4.08 1.28
N ILE A 68 -4.62 -3.69 0.62
CA ILE A 68 -4.44 -3.78 -0.83
C ILE A 68 -3.30 -4.77 -1.09
N VAL A 69 -3.65 -5.94 -1.63
CA VAL A 69 -2.71 -7.04 -1.89
C VAL A 69 -2.39 -7.10 -3.38
N LEU A 70 -1.13 -6.84 -3.72
CA LEU A 70 -0.61 -6.97 -5.08
C LEU A 70 -0.32 -8.44 -5.40
N SER A 71 -1.02 -8.99 -6.39
CA SER A 71 -0.82 -10.35 -6.90
C SER A 71 -0.95 -10.40 -8.42
N HIS A 72 0.02 -11.00 -9.10
CA HIS A 72 -0.08 -11.29 -10.53
C HIS A 72 -0.87 -12.56 -10.84
N THR A 73 -1.00 -13.46 -9.86
CA THR A 73 -1.80 -14.66 -9.99
C THR A 73 -3.22 -14.33 -9.51
N PRO A 74 -4.26 -14.67 -10.30
CA PRO A 74 -5.63 -14.69 -9.80
C PRO A 74 -5.78 -15.86 -8.83
N SER A 75 -5.30 -15.68 -7.60
CA SER A 75 -5.59 -16.59 -6.51
C SER A 75 -7.03 -16.36 -6.04
N LEU A 76 -7.72 -17.45 -5.70
CA LEU A 76 -9.03 -17.43 -5.05
C LEU A 76 -8.87 -16.82 -3.66
N PHE A 77 -8.91 -15.50 -3.57
CA PHE A 77 -9.03 -14.83 -2.30
C PHE A 77 -10.50 -14.70 -1.96
N PRO A 78 -10.96 -15.20 -0.80
CA PRO A 78 -12.33 -15.00 -0.40
C PRO A 78 -12.58 -13.49 -0.27
N PRO A 79 -13.60 -12.93 -0.94
CA PRO A 79 -13.91 -11.52 -0.81
C PRO A 79 -14.25 -11.22 0.65
N HIS A 80 -13.50 -10.29 1.25
CA HIS A 80 -13.68 -9.87 2.64
C HIS A 80 -13.71 -8.34 2.68
N GLU A 81 -14.54 -7.79 3.55
CA GLU A 81 -14.61 -6.34 3.75
C GLU A 81 -13.24 -5.81 4.21
N GLY A 82 -12.71 -4.81 3.49
CA GLY A 82 -11.37 -4.27 3.76
C GLY A 82 -10.19 -5.09 3.25
N CYS A 83 -10.42 -6.10 2.40
CA CYS A 83 -9.37 -6.89 1.73
C CYS A 83 -9.56 -6.81 0.21
N HIS A 84 -8.64 -6.11 -0.46
CA HIS A 84 -8.74 -5.76 -1.88
C HIS A 84 -7.53 -6.30 -2.65
N HIS A 85 -7.77 -6.91 -3.80
CA HIS A 85 -6.73 -7.48 -4.65
C HIS A 85 -6.54 -6.63 -5.89
N VAL A 86 -5.28 -6.44 -6.27
CA VAL A 86 -4.88 -5.65 -7.43
C VAL A 86 -3.72 -6.34 -8.15
N HIS A 87 -3.58 -6.04 -9.44
CA HIS A 87 -2.62 -6.68 -10.33
C HIS A 87 -1.46 -5.76 -10.72
N SER A 88 -1.51 -4.48 -10.35
CA SER A 88 -0.44 -3.52 -10.63
C SER A 88 -0.32 -2.44 -9.57
N ILE A 89 0.85 -1.79 -9.52
CA ILE A 89 1.09 -0.59 -8.69
C ILE A 89 0.10 0.53 -9.06
N SER A 90 -0.14 0.72 -10.36
CA SER A 90 -1.05 1.75 -10.86
C SER A 90 -2.49 1.55 -10.34
N GLU A 91 -2.95 0.30 -10.31
CA GLU A 91 -4.25 -0.08 -9.77
C GLU A 91 -4.29 0.08 -8.25
N ALA A 92 -3.23 -0.34 -7.55
CA ALA A 92 -3.11 -0.19 -6.10
C ALA A 92 -3.23 1.28 -5.67
N LEU A 93 -2.47 2.17 -6.34
CA LEU A 93 -2.50 3.60 -6.06
C LEU A 93 -3.84 4.22 -6.44
N ALA A 94 -4.44 3.82 -7.56
CA ALA A 94 -5.75 4.31 -7.98
C ALA A 94 -6.85 3.89 -7.02
N LEU A 95 -6.86 2.62 -6.57
CA LEU A 95 -7.81 2.11 -5.60
C LEU A 95 -7.71 2.84 -4.26
N ARG A 96 -6.47 3.10 -3.79
CA ARG A 96 -6.19 3.85 -2.56
C ARG A 96 -6.92 5.20 -2.50
N THR A 97 -7.15 5.86 -3.64
CA THR A 97 -7.82 7.18 -3.68
C THR A 97 -9.26 7.18 -3.13
N ARG A 98 -9.88 5.99 -2.99
CA ARG A 98 -11.16 5.83 -2.27
C ARG A 98 -11.08 6.25 -0.81
N TRP A 99 -9.89 6.20 -0.22
CA TRP A 99 -9.62 6.54 1.18
C TRP A 99 -8.62 7.69 1.31
N ARG A 100 -8.80 8.76 0.53
CA ARG A 100 -7.92 9.96 0.51
C ARG A 100 -7.68 10.66 1.86
N THR A 101 -8.46 10.32 2.89
CA THR A 101 -8.33 10.87 4.25
C THR A 101 -7.55 9.95 5.20
N LYS A 102 -7.23 8.72 4.76
CA LYS A 102 -6.45 7.74 5.52
C LYS A 102 -4.98 7.79 5.11
N HIS A 103 -4.07 7.59 6.06
CA HIS A 103 -2.66 7.37 5.73
C HIS A 103 -2.49 6.03 5.00
N ALA A 104 -1.55 5.99 4.04
CA ALA A 104 -1.23 4.79 3.27
C ALA A 104 0.19 4.31 3.58
N TYR A 105 0.33 2.99 3.75
CA TYR A 105 1.57 2.34 4.17
C TYR A 105 1.92 1.19 3.24
N VAL A 106 3.09 1.25 2.60
CA VAL A 106 3.71 0.09 1.95
C VAL A 106 4.37 -0.75 3.04
N ILE A 107 3.98 -2.01 3.17
CA ILE A 107 4.42 -2.90 4.27
C ILE A 107 5.23 -4.12 3.77
N GLY A 108 5.65 -4.09 2.51
CA GLY A 108 6.52 -5.09 1.90
C GLY A 108 5.79 -6.16 1.09
N GLY A 109 6.45 -7.21 0.63
CA GLY A 109 7.86 -7.58 0.89
C GLY A 109 8.86 -6.92 -0.08
N ALA A 110 10.05 -7.51 -0.21
CA ALA A 110 11.18 -6.99 -1.01
C ALA A 110 10.76 -6.42 -2.37
N GLN A 111 10.08 -7.23 -3.19
CA GLN A 111 9.63 -6.83 -4.52
C GLN A 111 8.60 -5.69 -4.49
N THR A 112 7.76 -5.64 -3.46
CA THR A 112 6.76 -4.58 -3.29
C THR A 112 7.44 -3.28 -2.88
N TYR A 113 8.40 -3.32 -1.95
CA TYR A 113 9.19 -2.13 -1.61
C TYR A 113 9.89 -1.53 -2.83
N ALA A 114 10.57 -2.37 -3.63
CA ALA A 114 11.25 -1.93 -4.84
C ALA A 114 10.28 -1.30 -5.86
N GLN A 115 9.13 -1.93 -6.12
CA GLN A 115 8.15 -1.41 -7.08
C GLN A 115 7.48 -0.10 -6.63
N PHE A 116 7.27 0.08 -5.32
CA PHE A 116 6.67 1.31 -4.79
C PHE A 116 7.68 2.44 -4.56
N ALA A 117 8.99 2.16 -4.51
CA ALA A 117 10.02 3.15 -4.17
C ALA A 117 9.90 4.50 -4.91
N PRO A 118 9.63 4.57 -6.23
CA PRO A 118 9.51 5.86 -6.93
C PRO A 118 8.34 6.76 -6.47
N PHE A 119 7.42 6.18 -5.70
CA PHE A 119 6.14 6.76 -5.27
C PHE A 119 6.08 7.04 -3.77
N VAL A 120 7.08 6.62 -2.99
CA VAL A 120 7.12 6.80 -1.54
C VAL A 120 7.79 8.12 -1.20
N ASP A 121 7.13 8.94 -0.38
CA ASP A 121 7.68 10.24 0.08
C ASP A 121 8.13 10.20 1.55
N ARG A 122 7.89 9.09 2.24
CA ARG A 122 8.28 8.90 3.63
C ARG A 122 8.64 7.45 3.92
N TYR A 123 9.75 7.23 4.60
CA TYR A 123 10.09 5.93 5.17
C TYR A 123 10.05 6.00 6.69
N LEU A 124 9.45 4.98 7.31
CA LEU A 124 9.59 4.64 8.71
C LEU A 124 10.40 3.35 8.77
N ILE A 125 11.69 3.48 9.05
CA ILE A 125 12.64 2.37 8.96
C ILE A 125 13.14 1.99 10.35
N THR A 126 12.88 0.75 10.74
CA THR A 126 13.47 0.13 11.92
C THR A 126 14.76 -0.57 11.51
N ILE A 127 15.90 -0.11 12.02
CA ILE A 127 17.21 -0.73 11.80
C ILE A 127 17.49 -1.66 12.96
N VAL A 128 17.47 -2.97 12.69
CA VAL A 128 17.81 -4.03 13.65
C VAL A 128 19.32 -4.20 13.69
N GLN A 129 19.91 -4.14 14.88
CA GLN A 129 21.36 -4.20 15.11
C GLN A 129 21.92 -5.63 15.00
N ALA A 130 21.55 -6.34 13.94
CA ALA A 130 21.96 -7.71 13.66
C ALA A 130 22.04 -7.99 12.16
N LYS A 131 22.80 -9.02 11.79
CA LYS A 131 22.91 -9.55 10.42
C LYS A 131 22.33 -10.97 10.38
N PHE A 132 21.77 -11.36 9.24
CA PHE A 132 21.08 -12.63 9.05
C PHE A 132 21.60 -13.28 7.75
N PRO A 133 22.74 -14.00 7.81
CA PRO A 133 23.37 -14.59 6.62
C PRO A 133 22.48 -15.56 5.85
N ASP A 134 21.54 -16.21 6.54
CA ASP A 134 20.60 -17.18 5.95
C ASP A 134 19.31 -16.51 5.39
N ALA A 135 19.25 -15.17 5.38
CA ALA A 135 18.13 -14.43 4.81
C ALA A 135 17.96 -14.69 3.31
N ASP A 136 16.70 -14.82 2.88
CA ASP A 136 16.30 -15.06 1.49
C ASP A 136 15.53 -13.88 0.88
N ALA A 137 15.20 -12.88 1.70
CA ALA A 137 14.55 -11.65 1.28
C ALA A 137 15.27 -10.43 1.87
N PHE A 138 15.59 -9.47 1.01
CA PHE A 138 16.34 -8.27 1.36
C PHE A 138 15.58 -7.00 0.92
N PHE A 139 15.67 -5.97 1.73
CA PHE A 139 15.34 -4.61 1.32
C PHE A 139 16.51 -4.05 0.51
N ASP A 140 16.21 -3.55 -0.69
CA ASP A 140 17.23 -2.89 -1.52
C ASP A 140 17.62 -1.54 -0.90
N GLN A 141 18.75 -1.51 -0.20
CA GLN A 141 19.24 -0.33 0.49
C GLN A 141 19.56 0.82 -0.48
N SER A 142 19.77 0.54 -1.78
CA SER A 142 20.02 1.59 -2.78
C SER A 142 18.82 2.53 -2.96
N ILE A 143 17.61 2.09 -2.60
CA ILE A 143 16.40 2.92 -2.56
C ILE A 143 16.59 4.18 -1.71
N LEU A 144 17.39 4.07 -0.64
CA LEU A 144 17.69 5.16 0.29
C LEU A 144 19.15 5.64 0.18
N GLY A 145 19.89 5.18 -0.83
CA GLY A 145 21.32 5.40 -0.97
C GLY A 145 21.72 6.83 -1.31
N ASP A 146 20.84 7.59 -1.98
CA ASP A 146 21.04 9.02 -2.20
C ASP A 146 20.53 9.83 -0.99
N GLU A 147 21.39 10.00 0.01
CA GLU A 147 21.09 10.75 1.22
C GLU A 147 20.71 12.22 0.94
N SER A 148 21.11 12.77 -0.21
CA SER A 148 20.77 14.14 -0.58
C SER A 148 19.26 14.32 -0.79
N LEU A 149 18.52 13.26 -1.13
CA LEU A 149 17.08 13.27 -1.31
C LEU A 149 16.28 13.19 0.00
N TRP A 150 16.90 12.82 1.13
CA TRP A 150 16.20 12.47 2.36
C TRP A 150 16.53 13.39 3.52
N ALA A 151 15.50 13.88 4.22
CA ALA A 151 15.64 14.46 5.55
C ALA A 151 15.42 13.35 6.59
N ARG A 152 16.47 13.01 7.34
CA ARG A 152 16.47 11.92 8.34
C ARG A 152 16.25 12.47 9.76
N LYS A 153 15.42 11.78 10.53
CA LYS A 153 15.18 12.01 11.95
C LYS A 153 15.11 10.68 12.69
N GLU A 154 15.85 10.51 13.78
CA GLU A 154 15.64 9.40 14.71
C GLU A 154 14.33 9.63 15.48
N LEU A 155 13.48 8.61 15.52
CA LEU A 155 12.26 8.65 16.30
C LEU A 155 12.54 8.11 17.70
N GLU A 156 12.16 8.90 18.69
CA GLU A 156 12.02 8.44 20.07
C GLU A 156 10.78 7.54 20.17
N VAL A 157 10.86 6.37 19.56
CA VAL A 157 10.01 5.25 19.93
C VAL A 157 10.57 4.75 21.26
N GLU A 158 9.72 4.47 22.25
CA GLU A 158 10.12 3.96 23.58
C GLU A 158 11.37 3.08 23.41
N ARG A 159 12.56 3.61 23.79
CA ARG A 159 13.84 2.93 23.54
C ARG A 159 13.77 1.60 24.27
N VAL A 160 13.51 0.52 23.54
CA VAL A 160 13.52 -0.80 24.13
C VAL A 160 14.96 -1.26 24.10
N VAL A 161 15.67 -0.92 25.18
CA VAL A 161 16.94 -1.56 25.52
C VAL A 161 16.72 -3.06 25.40
N ALA A 162 17.66 -3.79 24.77
CA ALA A 162 17.62 -5.23 24.61
C ALA A 162 17.62 -5.97 25.97
N GLN A 163 16.49 -5.92 26.67
CA GLN A 163 16.16 -6.60 27.90
C GLN A 163 14.64 -6.81 27.92
N GLY A 164 14.20 -8.07 27.90
CA GLY A 164 12.78 -8.44 27.96
C GLY A 164 12.29 -9.17 26.72
N ALA A 165 11.37 -8.55 25.97
CA ALA A 165 10.52 -9.24 25.00
C ALA A 165 10.94 -9.10 23.52
N ASP A 166 12.09 -8.47 23.27
CA ASP A 166 12.67 -8.20 21.95
C ASP A 166 14.05 -8.87 21.86
N GLU A 167 14.32 -9.59 20.77
CA GLU A 167 15.55 -10.39 20.60
C GLU A 167 16.80 -9.55 20.27
N PHE A 168 16.61 -8.38 19.66
CA PHE A 168 17.70 -7.51 19.21
C PHE A 168 17.42 -6.07 19.54
N GLU A 169 18.48 -5.29 19.72
CA GLU A 169 18.39 -3.82 19.73
C GLU A 169 17.98 -3.33 18.35
N PHE A 170 17.16 -2.27 18.32
CA PHE A 170 16.82 -1.59 17.08
C PHE A 170 16.63 -0.09 17.31
N GLN A 171 16.76 0.67 16.23
CA GLN A 171 16.46 2.11 16.19
C GLN A 171 15.47 2.38 15.09
N VAL A 172 14.56 3.33 15.31
CA VAL A 172 13.56 3.73 14.31
C VAL A 172 13.90 5.10 13.77
N PHE A 173 13.94 5.25 12.45
CA PHE A 173 14.15 6.52 11.78
C PHE A 173 12.96 6.88 10.89
N GLU A 174 12.64 8.15 10.85
CA GLU A 174 11.81 8.76 9.82
C GLU A 174 12.72 9.38 8.76
N LEU A 175 12.50 9.03 7.50
CA LEU A 175 13.08 9.71 6.35
C LEU A 175 11.95 10.35 5.56
N ARG A 176 12.08 11.64 5.24
CA ARG A 176 11.14 12.38 4.39
C ARG A 176 11.82 12.83 3.11
N HIS A 177 11.20 12.56 1.97
CA HIS A 177 11.72 12.97 0.68
C HIS A 177 11.69 14.51 0.61
N LYS A 178 12.82 15.15 0.33
CA LYS A 178 12.94 16.61 0.25
C LYS A 178 12.10 17.17 -0.91
N GLU A 179 11.95 16.39 -1.97
CA GLU A 179 11.09 16.69 -3.13
C GLU A 179 9.72 16.00 -3.08
N ALA A 180 9.05 16.00 -1.92
CA ALA A 180 7.78 15.28 -1.74
C ALA A 180 6.68 15.66 -2.75
N MET A 181 6.71 16.89 -3.26
CA MET A 181 5.75 17.35 -4.29
C MET A 181 5.96 16.65 -5.63
N ASP A 182 7.21 16.39 -6.03
CA ASP A 182 7.51 15.69 -7.27
C ASP A 182 7.15 14.21 -7.17
N VAL A 183 7.41 13.59 -6.01
CA VAL A 183 6.94 12.23 -5.71
C VAL A 183 5.42 12.15 -5.80
N ALA A 184 4.70 13.13 -5.22
CA ALA A 184 3.25 13.18 -5.30
C ALA A 184 2.75 13.39 -6.74
N ALA A 185 3.42 14.22 -7.54
CA ALA A 185 3.10 14.41 -8.95
C ALA A 185 3.25 13.10 -9.74
N ARG A 186 4.34 12.35 -9.53
CA ARG A 186 4.54 11.02 -10.13
C ARG A 186 3.41 10.05 -9.79
N ARG A 187 3.01 10.00 -8.50
CA ARG A 187 1.86 9.18 -8.07
C ARG A 187 0.58 9.58 -8.80
N ASN A 188 0.27 10.88 -8.84
CA ASN A 188 -0.96 11.38 -9.44
C ASN A 188 -1.01 11.10 -10.95
N ALA A 189 0.12 11.25 -11.66
CA ALA A 189 0.20 10.91 -13.07
C ALA A 189 -0.13 9.43 -13.33
N LEU A 190 0.45 8.51 -12.55
CA LEU A 190 0.20 7.08 -12.70
C LEU A 190 -1.27 6.71 -12.41
N VAL A 191 -1.87 7.36 -11.41
CA VAL A 191 -3.30 7.19 -11.08
C VAL A 191 -4.18 7.66 -12.23
N SER A 192 -3.92 8.86 -12.78
CA SER A 192 -4.68 9.40 -13.90
C SER A 192 -4.60 8.49 -15.13
N GLU A 193 -3.39 8.05 -15.51
CA GLU A 193 -3.18 7.12 -16.63
C GLU A 193 -3.97 5.81 -16.44
N HIS A 194 -3.93 5.23 -15.24
CA HIS A 194 -4.70 4.02 -14.92
C HIS A 194 -6.20 4.25 -15.07
N GLN A 195 -6.72 5.36 -14.54
CA GLN A 195 -8.13 5.71 -14.63
C GLN A 195 -8.56 5.95 -16.08
N GLU A 196 -7.78 6.68 -16.88
CA GLU A 196 -8.07 6.94 -18.29
C GLU A 196 -8.14 5.64 -19.10
N ARG A 197 -7.15 4.76 -18.95
CA ARG A 197 -7.16 3.43 -19.58
C ARG A 197 -8.44 2.67 -19.22
N ASN A 198 -8.80 2.60 -17.94
CA ASN A 198 -9.98 1.87 -17.52
C ASN A 198 -11.31 2.54 -17.89
N HIS A 199 -11.36 3.86 -18.03
CA HIS A 199 -12.54 4.55 -18.56
C HIS A 199 -12.76 4.26 -20.04
N LEU A 200 -11.69 4.22 -20.85
CA LEU A 200 -11.76 3.90 -22.28
C LEU A 200 -12.20 2.45 -22.55
N HIS A 201 -11.93 1.53 -21.62
CA HIS A 201 -12.27 0.10 -21.75
C HIS A 201 -13.61 -0.30 -21.11
N LYS A 202 -14.40 0.64 -20.57
CA LYS A 202 -15.77 0.32 -20.12
C LYS A 202 -16.64 0.03 -21.35
N PRO A 203 -17.29 -1.14 -21.46
CA PRO A 203 -18.25 -1.36 -22.53
C PRO A 203 -19.34 -0.28 -22.45
N LYS A 204 -19.62 0.39 -23.58
CA LYS A 204 -20.75 1.32 -23.68
C LYS A 204 -21.98 0.56 -23.19
N ARG A 205 -22.63 1.04 -22.12
CA ARG A 205 -23.92 0.48 -21.67
C ARG A 205 -24.82 0.38 -22.91
N PRO A 206 -25.44 -0.78 -23.19
CA PRO A 206 -26.41 -0.83 -24.26
C PRO A 206 -27.48 0.22 -23.97
N LEU A 207 -27.70 1.12 -24.94
CA LEU A 207 -28.80 2.07 -24.87
C LEU A 207 -30.08 1.27 -24.58
N ALA A 208 -30.69 1.53 -23.43
CA ALA A 208 -32.00 0.99 -23.13
C ALA A 208 -32.92 1.43 -24.27
N ARG A 209 -33.37 0.48 -25.10
CA ARG A 209 -34.41 0.75 -26.10
C ARG A 209 -35.65 1.15 -25.31
N GLY A 210 -35.98 2.43 -25.37
CA GLY A 210 -37.22 2.94 -24.79
C GLY A 210 -38.39 2.15 -25.36
N ARG A 211 -39.20 1.56 -24.48
CA ARG A 211 -40.54 1.13 -24.86
C ARG A 211 -41.32 2.40 -25.21
N SER A 212 -41.70 2.54 -26.48
CA SER A 212 -42.65 3.56 -26.90
C SER A 212 -44.02 3.21 -26.33
N THR A 213 -44.45 3.93 -25.31
CA THR A 213 -45.87 4.06 -24.99
C THR A 213 -46.43 5.16 -25.89
N THR A 214 -47.13 4.78 -26.95
CA THR A 214 -48.07 5.68 -27.63
C THR A 214 -49.47 5.22 -27.26
N GLU A 215 -50.07 5.94 -26.31
CA GLU A 215 -51.51 6.13 -26.27
C GLU A 215 -51.95 6.91 -27.52
N SER A 216 -53.04 6.45 -28.12
CA SER A 216 -53.95 7.29 -28.90
C SER A 216 -55.30 6.56 -28.96
N GLY A 217 -56.30 7.09 -28.26
CA GLY A 217 -57.68 6.61 -28.34
C GLY A 217 -58.38 7.04 -29.62
N GLU A 218 -59.47 6.37 -29.97
CA GLU A 218 -60.85 6.91 -29.92
C GLU A 218 -61.86 5.96 -30.58
N LEU A 219 -63.03 5.92 -29.92
CA LEU A 219 -64.38 5.52 -30.32
C LEU A 219 -64.68 5.10 -31.78
N ARG A 220 -65.48 4.02 -31.90
CA ARG A 220 -66.70 4.01 -32.75
C ARG A 220 -67.84 3.19 -32.11
N LEU A 221 -68.96 3.86 -31.87
CA LEU A 221 -70.32 3.29 -31.84
C LEU A 221 -70.62 2.59 -33.18
N PHE A 222 -71.43 1.52 -33.16
CA PHE A 222 -72.63 1.37 -33.99
C PHE A 222 -73.48 0.18 -33.49
N ALA A 223 -74.78 0.47 -33.33
CA ALA A 223 -75.99 -0.38 -33.34
C ALA A 223 -76.00 -1.73 -32.59
#